data_AF-A0A7M3ZEF1-F1
#
_entry.id   AF-A0A7M3ZEF1-F1
#
_cell.length_a   1.000
_cell.length_b   1.000
_cell.length_c   1.000
_cell.angle_alpha   90.00
_cell.angle_beta   90.00
_cell.angle_gamma   90.00
#
_symmetry.space_group_name_H-M   'P 1'
#
loop_
_entity.id
_entity.type
_entity.pdbx_description
1 polymer ?
#
loop_
_entity_poly.entity_id
_entity_poly.type
_entity_poly.pdbx_seq_one_letter_code
_entity_poly.pdbx_strand_id
1 'polypeptide(L)' 'MIIFAHGLEGSPNGSKIRALRGAGFEVIAPDFQGMALAERVDLLQEICEEHREAKPVLAGSSYGGLTASIV' A
#
# COMPACT_ATOMS: atom_id res chain seq x y z
N MET A 1 9.03 2.33 -8.49
CA MET A 1 7.83 2.75 -7.74
C MET A 1 7.47 1.70 -6.70
N ILE A 2 6.98 2.12 -5.53
CA ILE A 2 6.50 1.25 -4.45
C ILE A 2 5.01 1.51 -4.26
N ILE A 3 4.21 0.45 -4.21
CA ILE A 3 2.83 0.52 -3.68
C ILE A 3 2.90 -0.01 -2.24
N PHE A 4 2.52 0.83 -1.27
CA PHE A 4 2.69 0.52 0.15
C PHE A 4 1.34 0.45 0.88
N ALA A 5 0.99 -0.74 1.36
CA ALA A 5 -0.19 -0.99 2.17
C ALA A 5 0.10 -0.76 3.67
N HIS A 6 -0.52 0.27 4.28
CA HIS A 6 -0.34 0.55 5.70
C HIS A 6 -1.13 -0.42 6.61
N GLY A 7 -0.66 -0.57 7.85
CA GLY A 7 -1.29 -1.39 8.88
C GLY A 7 -2.67 -0.86 9.34
N LEU A 8 -3.33 -1.60 10.23
CA LEU A 8 -4.72 -1.34 10.66
C LEU A 8 -4.92 0.09 11.19
N GLU A 9 -4.06 0.54 12.11
CA GLU A 9 -4.08 1.88 12.70
C GLU A 9 -3.17 2.87 11.94
N GLY A 10 -2.68 2.46 10.78
CA GLY A 10 -1.79 3.27 9.96
C GLY A 10 -2.52 4.36 9.18
N SER A 11 -1.75 5.11 8.40
CA SER A 11 -2.26 6.08 7.44
C SER A 11 -1.36 6.10 6.20
N PRO A 12 -1.84 6.61 5.05
CA PRO A 12 -1.07 6.74 3.82
C PRO A 12 0.11 7.72 3.94
N ASN A 13 0.23 8.43 5.06
CA ASN A 13 1.33 9.33 5.37
C ASN A 13 2.09 8.91 6.63
N GLY A 14 2.02 7.64 7.05
CA GLY A 14 2.74 7.12 8.22
C GLY A 14 4.27 7.17 8.11
N SER A 15 4.96 6.91 9.23
CA SER A 15 6.44 7.06 9.32
C SER A 15 7.21 6.25 8.28
N LYS A 16 6.83 5.00 8.02
CA LYS A 16 7.48 4.12 7.02
C LYS A 16 7.36 4.68 5.60
N ILE A 17 6.16 5.16 5.24
CA ILE A 17 5.90 5.73 3.91
C ILE A 17 6.66 7.04 3.72
N ARG A 18 6.66 7.92 4.74
CA ARG A 18 7.47 9.15 4.71
C ARG A 18 8.97 8.86 4.60
N ALA A 19 9.45 7.82 5.29
CA ALA A 19 10.85 7.40 5.18
C ALA A 19 11.20 6.92 3.76
N LEU A 20 10.34 6.11 3.14
CA LEU A 20 10.53 5.66 1.75
C LEU A 20 10.52 6.85 0.77
N ARG A 21 9.56 7.78 0.91
CA ARG A 21 9.54 9.02 0.10
C ARG A 21 10.78 9.87 0.34
N GLY A 22 11.22 10.02 1.59
CA GLY A 22 12.44 10.75 1.96
C GLY A 22 13.72 10.12 1.42
N ALA A 23 13.71 8.81 1.15
CA ALA A 23 14.79 8.10 0.47
C ALA A 23 14.75 8.24 -1.07
N GLY A 24 13.81 9.02 -1.62
CA GLY A 24 13.71 9.29 -3.05
C GLY A 24 12.87 8.27 -3.84
N PHE A 25 12.19 7.34 -3.16
CA PHE A 25 11.26 6.45 -3.84
C PHE A 25 9.93 7.15 -4.15
N GLU A 26 9.42 6.91 -5.35
CA GLU A 26 8.01 7.16 -5.66
C GLU A 26 7.15 6.13 -4.92
N VAL A 27 6.24 6.60 -4.06
CA VAL A 27 5.40 5.74 -3.21
C VAL A 27 3.93 6.11 -3.33
N ILE A 28 3.15 5.17 -3.86
CA ILE A 28 1.70 5.14 -3.80
C ILE A 28 1.32 4.47 -2.48
N ALA A 29 0.54 5.13 -1.65
CA ALA A 29 0.03 4.56 -0.41
C ALA A 29 -1.47 4.86 -0.33
N PRO A 30 -2.34 3.88 -0.63
CA PRO A 30 -3.78 4.06 -0.52
C PRO A 30 -4.19 4.28 0.94
N ASP A 31 -5.27 5.03 1.15
CA ASP A 31 -5.88 5.15 2.48
C ASP A 31 -6.84 3.99 2.72
N PHE A 32 -6.57 3.24 3.78
CA PHE A 32 -7.36 2.08 4.19
C PHE A 32 -8.06 2.29 5.54
N GLN A 33 -8.10 3.53 6.05
CA GLN A 33 -8.75 3.81 7.33
C GLN A 33 -10.26 3.51 7.25
N GLY A 34 -10.75 2.76 8.22
CA GLY A 34 -12.17 2.37 8.29
C GLY A 34 -12.58 1.21 7.37
N MET A 35 -11.66 0.67 6.54
CA MET A 35 -11.96 -0.41 5.62
C MET A 35 -11.74 -1.81 6.24
N ALA A 36 -12.64 -2.73 5.93
CA ALA A 36 -12.48 -4.16 6.18
C ALA A 36 -11.43 -4.78 5.23
N LEU A 37 -10.96 -6.00 5.54
CA LEU A 37 -9.91 -6.66 4.74
C LEU A 37 -10.29 -6.80 3.25
N ALA A 38 -11.52 -7.19 2.96
CA ALA A 38 -11.98 -7.38 1.57
C ALA A 38 -11.89 -6.06 0.78
N GLU A 39 -12.42 -4.96 1.33
CA GLU A 39 -12.37 -3.63 0.72
C GLU A 39 -10.93 -3.16 0.48
N ARG A 40 -10.01 -3.47 1.41
CA ARG A 40 -8.59 -3.16 1.26
C ARG A 40 -7.96 -3.95 0.11
N VAL A 41 -8.31 -5.23 -0.04
CA VAL A 41 -7.79 -6.11 -1.10
C VAL A 41 -8.31 -5.64 -2.46
N ASP A 42 -9.61 -5.39 -2.57
CA ASP A 42 -10.23 -4.93 -3.82
C ASP A 42 -9.59 -3.62 -4.31
N LEU A 43 -9.49 -2.61 -3.42
CA LEU A 43 -8.86 -1.33 -3.75
C LEU A 43 -7.37 -1.50 -4.10
N LEU A 44 -6.64 -2.35 -3.38
CA LEU A 44 -5.22 -2.58 -3.66
C LEU A 44 -5.03 -3.28 -5.02
N GLN A 45 -5.90 -4.22 -5.37
CA GLN A 45 -5.88 -4.91 -6.65
C GLN A 45 -6.12 -3.94 -7.81
N GLU A 46 -7.13 -3.07 -7.72
CA GLU A 46 -7.40 -2.04 -8.74
C GLU A 46 -6.18 -1.15 -9.00
N ILE A 47 -5.53 -0.69 -7.93
CA ILE A 47 -4.32 0.16 -8.01
C ILE A 47 -3.14 -0.62 -8.60
N CYS A 48 -2.97 -1.89 -8.23
CA CYS A 48 -1.93 -2.75 -8.82
C CYS A 48 -2.16 -2.99 -10.32
N GLU A 49 -3.41 -3.11 -10.76
CA GLU A 49 -3.78 -3.25 -12.16
C GLU A 49 -3.55 -1.96 -12.95
N GLU A 50 -3.97 -0.81 -12.42
CA GLU A 50 -3.71 0.52 -13.00
C GLU A 50 -2.22 0.75 -13.26
N HIS A 51 -1.38 0.30 -12.34
CA HIS A 51 0.07 0.52 -12.39
C HIS A 51 0.89 -0.69 -12.86
N ARG A 52 0.25 -1.72 -13.43
CA ARG A 52 0.90 -3.00 -13.78
C ARG A 52 2.14 -2.81 -14.65
N GLU A 53 2.09 -1.95 -15.66
CA GLU A 53 3.19 -1.73 -16.61
C GLU A 53 4.45 -1.17 -15.95
N ALA A 54 4.31 -0.44 -14.84
CA ALA A 54 5.44 0.11 -14.08
C ALA A 54 6.15 -0.96 -13.22
N LYS A 55 5.63 -2.19 -13.16
CA LYS A 55 6.16 -3.32 -12.37
C LYS A 55 6.51 -2.90 -10.94
N PRO A 56 5.54 -2.37 -10.17
CA PRO A 56 5.80 -1.83 -8.84
C PRO A 56 6.27 -2.93 -7.87
N VAL A 57 7.07 -2.52 -6.88
CA VAL A 57 7.28 -3.34 -5.68
C VAL A 57 6.08 -3.17 -4.77
N LEU A 58 5.37 -4.25 -4.49
CA LEU A 58 4.30 -4.27 -3.51
C LEU A 58 4.89 -4.52 -2.11
N ALA A 59 4.61 -3.61 -1.18
CA ALA A 59 5.07 -3.69 0.19
C ALA A 59 3.90 -3.46 1.16
N GLY A 60 3.96 -4.09 2.34
CA GLY A 60 2.95 -3.87 3.36
C GLY A 60 3.49 -4.10 4.77
N SER A 61 2.84 -3.49 5.76
CA SER A 61 3.22 -3.63 7.18
C SER A 61 2.08 -4.17 8.02
N SER A 62 2.32 -5.25 8.78
CA SER A 62 1.32 -5.90 9.64
C SER A 62 0.05 -6.22 8.84
N TYR A 63 -1.11 -5.66 9.21
CA TYR A 63 -2.37 -5.84 8.49
C TYR A 63 -2.31 -5.42 7.01
N GLY A 64 -1.51 -4.41 6.67
CA GLY A 64 -1.25 -4.06 5.27
C GLY A 64 -0.36 -5.07 4.55
N GLY A 65 0.51 -5.79 5.28
CA GLY A 65 1.27 -6.91 4.73
C GLY A 65 0.36 -8.10 4.42
N LEU A 66 -0.63 -8.37 5.30
CA LEU A 66 -1.69 -9.35 5.01
C LEU A 66 -2.47 -8.95 3.75
N THR A 67 -2.97 -7.71 3.66
CA THR A 67 -3.65 -7.19 2.46
C THR A 67 -2.80 -7.39 1.20
N ALA A 68 -1.52 -6.99 1.25
CA ALA A 68 -0.60 -7.13 0.12
C ALA A 68 -0.28 -8.58 -0.26
N SER A 69 -0.38 -9.54 0.65
CA SER A 69 -0.11 -10.95 0.36
C SER A 69 -1.23 -11.68 -0.36
N ILE A 70 -2.41 -11.07 -0.44
CA ILE A 70 -3.61 -11.63 -1.10
C ILE A 70 -3.70 -11.19 -2.57
N VAL A 71 -3.11 -10.02 -2.90
CA VAL A 71 -3.07 -9.41 -4.25
C VAL A 71 -1.89 -9.95 -5.04
#